data_AF-A0A2I0Q7A1-F1
#
_entry.id   AF-A0A2I0Q7A1-F1
#
_cell.length_a   1.000
_cell.length_b   1.000
_cell.length_c   1.000
_cell.angle_alpha   90.00
_cell.angle_beta   90.00
_cell.angle_gamma   90.00
#
_symmetry.space_group_name_H-M   'P 1'
#
loop_
_entity.id
_entity.type
_entity.pdbx_description
1 polymer ?
#
loop_
_entity_poly.entity_id
_entity_poly.type
_entity_poly.pdbx_seq_one_letter_code
_entity_poly.pdbx_strand_id
1 'polypeptide(L)'
;MSITKTKREKKRQLGQFLTPSQIAYQIVDQIRFNRNSKVLEPSMGDGSFVIPIILKFIDLYDGPIKKRLDTILSNNVYGVEIDKQLYRKCLLSIKQKWNYLPNTHNLINKDFFQFNTKNNLSRPITFSHIIGNPPFGGTLDPKIQDDLDKEFGFRNGEKIKKETYSFFIVKSIDLLQMGGKIIFICSDTFLTIKTMRGLRKLLMASGLVKISDLEYFSEETKHPMVILDFVKGDYTNSININRQNLDRSDIELTDNFSWKINGDLTKYFSGPKIGQFMIATSGMTVGKNEYFVRKIVDGKIREPFRFKFYEETINLKKEVECARLGKLAPSRILKIKRQESEGRTKRNVRVIKRDMPVEISIPHPDYCYYNKAIREIVYAPPTHV
;
A
#
# COMPACT_ATOMS: atom_id res chain seq x y z
N MET A 1 7.11 -9.84 -14.41
CA MET A 1 6.44 -8.56 -14.14
C MET A 1 5.64 -8.19 -15.38
N SER A 2 4.39 -7.72 -15.25
CA SER A 2 3.65 -7.29 -16.44
C SER A 2 4.32 -6.04 -17.01
N ILE A 3 4.74 -6.12 -18.27
CA ILE A 3 5.35 -5.04 -19.07
C ILE A 3 4.48 -3.76 -19.06
N THR A 4 3.18 -3.90 -18.76
CA THR A 4 2.23 -2.80 -18.62
C THR A 4 2.48 -1.89 -17.41
N LYS A 5 3.08 -2.39 -16.31
CA LYS A 5 3.38 -1.56 -15.13
C LYS A 5 4.57 -0.62 -15.35
N THR A 6 5.56 -1.05 -16.13
CA THR A 6 6.79 -0.29 -16.43
C THR A 6 6.60 0.82 -17.47
N LYS A 7 5.44 0.89 -18.14
CA LYS A 7 5.11 1.94 -19.14
C LYS A 7 4.27 3.12 -18.60
N ARG A 8 3.99 3.18 -17.29
CA ARG A 8 3.23 4.31 -16.69
C ARG A 8 4.12 5.56 -16.58
N GLU A 9 3.53 6.75 -16.63
CA GLU A 9 4.24 8.02 -16.38
C GLU A 9 4.99 8.00 -15.04
N LYS A 10 6.17 8.64 -14.98
CA LYS A 10 7.09 8.62 -13.82
C LYS A 10 6.41 8.97 -12.49
N LYS A 11 5.45 9.91 -12.48
CA LYS A 11 4.61 10.26 -11.31
C LYS A 11 3.80 9.06 -10.78
N ARG A 12 3.14 8.32 -11.69
CA ARG A 12 2.37 7.11 -11.37
C ARG A 12 3.27 5.91 -11.02
N GLN A 13 4.53 5.90 -11.45
CA GLN A 13 5.50 4.88 -11.03
C GLN A 13 5.98 5.10 -9.59
N LEU A 14 6.19 6.34 -9.17
CA LEU A 14 6.60 6.64 -7.79
C LEU A 14 5.43 6.70 -6.80
N GLY A 15 4.18 6.67 -7.29
CA GLY A 15 3.00 6.82 -6.43
C GLY A 15 2.87 8.21 -5.83
N GLN A 16 3.47 9.21 -6.48
CA GLN A 16 3.54 10.59 -6.03
C GLN A 16 2.29 11.33 -6.53
N PHE A 17 1.34 11.55 -5.62
CA PHE A 17 0.24 12.47 -5.82
C PHE A 17 0.53 13.71 -4.96
N LEU A 18 0.67 14.87 -5.60
CA LEU A 18 0.87 16.11 -4.87
C LEU A 18 -0.40 16.44 -4.09
N THR A 19 -0.24 16.75 -2.81
CA THR A 19 -1.35 17.18 -1.97
C THR A 19 -1.79 18.58 -2.39
N PRO A 20 -3.08 18.82 -2.70
CA PRO A 20 -3.57 20.17 -2.91
C PRO A 20 -3.28 21.03 -1.69
N SER A 21 -2.78 22.25 -1.91
CA SER A 21 -2.33 23.12 -0.82
C SER A 21 -3.46 23.39 0.18
N GLN A 22 -4.71 23.55 -0.28
CA GLN A 22 -5.85 23.78 0.60
C GLN A 22 -6.02 22.68 1.65
N ILE A 23 -5.87 21.41 1.25
CA ILE A 23 -5.97 20.25 2.15
C ILE A 23 -4.81 20.29 3.17
N ALA A 24 -3.59 20.56 2.71
CA ALA A 24 -2.43 20.64 3.60
C ALA A 24 -2.59 21.77 4.64
N TYR A 25 -3.10 22.93 4.23
CA TYR A 25 -3.40 24.04 5.15
C TYR A 25 -4.48 23.67 6.16
N GLN A 26 -5.59 23.06 5.72
CA GLN A 26 -6.67 22.62 6.61
C GLN A 26 -6.19 21.62 7.67
N ILE A 27 -5.34 20.66 7.28
CA ILE A 27 -4.76 19.68 8.20
C ILE A 27 -3.84 20.37 9.22
N VAL A 28 -2.91 21.20 8.73
CA VAL A 28 -1.90 21.85 9.59
C VAL A 28 -2.53 22.88 10.54
N ASP A 29 -3.61 23.53 10.14
CA ASP A 29 -4.26 24.55 10.97
C ASP A 29 -4.82 23.98 12.30
N GLN A 30 -5.32 22.75 12.26
CA GLN A 30 -5.84 22.02 13.42
C GLN A 30 -4.75 21.63 14.42
N ILE A 31 -3.47 21.75 14.05
CA ILE A 31 -2.34 21.35 14.86
C ILE A 31 -1.81 22.55 15.65
N ARG A 32 -1.40 22.30 16.89
CA ARG A 32 -0.78 23.30 17.76
C ARG A 32 0.69 22.94 17.95
N PHE A 33 1.57 23.85 17.56
CA PHE A 33 3.01 23.75 17.77
C PHE A 33 3.46 24.68 18.89
N ASN A 34 4.61 24.36 19.47
CA ASN A 34 5.35 25.24 20.36
C ASN A 34 6.81 25.34 19.88
N ARG A 35 7.61 26.24 20.46
CA ARG A 35 9.02 26.47 20.04
C ARG A 35 9.92 25.23 20.13
N ASN A 36 9.54 24.21 20.94
CA ASN A 36 10.28 22.96 21.09
C ASN A 36 9.82 21.86 20.11
N SER A 37 8.75 22.11 19.35
CA SER A 37 8.21 21.14 18.40
C SER A 37 9.18 20.94 17.24
N LYS A 38 9.55 19.68 17.00
CA LYS A 38 10.27 19.22 15.81
C LYS A 38 9.29 18.48 14.91
N VAL A 39 9.15 18.96 13.68
CA VAL A 39 8.16 18.50 12.70
C VAL A 39 8.88 17.98 11.46
N LEU A 40 8.62 16.74 11.09
CA LEU A 40 9.17 16.10 9.90
C LEU A 40 8.08 15.91 8.85
N GLU A 41 8.37 16.32 7.61
CA GLU A 41 7.67 15.88 6.41
C GLU A 41 8.60 14.86 5.70
N PRO A 42 8.25 13.55 5.63
CA PRO A 42 9.17 12.51 5.14
C PRO A 42 9.19 12.32 3.61
N SER A 43 8.33 13.01 2.86
CA SER A 43 8.16 12.94 1.40
C SER A 43 7.63 14.26 0.83
N MET A 44 8.40 15.34 1.03
CA MET A 44 7.84 16.71 1.06
C MET A 44 7.40 17.27 -0.27
N GLY A 45 7.70 16.59 -1.36
CA GLY A 45 7.34 17.01 -2.70
C GLY A 45 7.80 18.44 -2.95
N ASP A 46 6.88 19.27 -3.41
CA ASP A 46 7.09 20.69 -3.69
C ASP A 46 6.84 21.62 -2.48
N GLY A 47 6.66 21.05 -1.28
CA GLY A 47 6.51 21.82 -0.05
C GLY A 47 5.07 22.09 0.39
N SER A 48 4.09 21.38 -0.18
CA SER A 48 2.66 21.58 0.12
C SER A 48 2.34 21.54 1.63
N PHE A 49 2.95 20.65 2.41
CA PHE A 49 2.87 20.65 3.89
C PHE A 49 3.92 21.54 4.56
N VAL A 50 5.13 21.65 4.00
CA VAL A 50 6.23 22.42 4.58
C VAL A 50 5.87 23.90 4.73
N ILE A 51 5.24 24.50 3.74
CA ILE A 51 4.85 25.92 3.74
C ILE A 51 3.87 26.26 4.89
N PRO A 52 2.72 25.59 5.05
CA PRO A 52 1.82 25.87 6.17
C PRO A 52 2.44 25.53 7.54
N ILE A 53 3.34 24.53 7.62
CA ILE A 53 4.07 24.25 8.87
C ILE A 53 4.95 25.45 9.25
N ILE A 54 5.72 26.00 8.30
CA ILE A 54 6.55 27.21 8.54
C ILE A 54 5.68 28.37 9.03
N LEU A 55 4.52 28.60 8.42
CA LEU A 55 3.59 29.67 8.84
C LEU A 55 3.20 29.54 10.31
N LYS A 56 2.85 28.33 10.78
CA LYS A 56 2.50 28.10 12.19
C LYS A 56 3.64 28.40 13.17
N PHE A 57 4.89 28.26 12.74
CA PHE A 57 6.04 28.62 13.57
C PHE A 57 6.39 30.10 13.52
N ILE A 58 6.11 30.81 12.41
CA ILE A 58 6.44 32.25 12.29
C ILE A 58 5.83 33.05 13.44
N ASP A 59 4.59 32.73 13.82
CA ASP A 59 3.86 33.40 14.90
C ASP A 59 4.43 33.09 16.29
N LEU A 60 5.25 32.05 16.41
CA LEU A 60 5.86 31.64 17.67
C LEU A 60 7.17 32.36 17.93
N TYR A 61 7.83 32.97 16.95
CA TYR A 61 9.13 33.64 17.13
C TYR A 61 8.98 35.15 16.99
N ASP A 62 9.92 35.91 17.53
CA ASP A 62 9.96 37.38 17.46
C ASP A 62 11.06 37.87 16.51
N GLY A 63 10.93 39.10 16.03
CA GLY A 63 11.95 39.76 15.20
C GLY A 63 11.80 39.57 13.69
N PRO A 64 12.82 39.97 12.90
CA PRO A 64 12.74 39.99 11.44
C PRO A 64 12.49 38.60 10.84
N ILE A 65 11.70 38.55 9.76
CA ILE A 65 11.32 37.30 9.09
C ILE A 65 12.50 36.40 8.74
N LYS A 66 13.64 36.97 8.32
CA LYS A 66 14.85 36.21 7.98
C LYS A 66 15.39 35.42 9.18
N LYS A 67 15.54 36.07 10.34
CA LYS A 67 16.00 35.45 11.59
C LYS A 67 15.02 34.39 12.11
N ARG A 68 13.71 34.64 11.96
CA ARG A 68 12.67 33.65 12.26
C ARG A 68 12.83 32.42 11.36
N LEU A 69 12.95 32.61 10.05
CA LEU A 69 13.12 31.51 9.08
C LEU A 69 14.40 30.70 9.31
N ASP A 70 15.52 31.36 9.62
CA ASP A 70 16.78 30.69 9.97
C ASP A 70 16.57 29.72 11.14
N THR A 71 15.88 30.20 12.19
CA THR A 71 15.58 29.40 13.38
C THR A 71 14.64 28.25 13.05
N ILE A 72 13.53 28.54 12.36
CA ILE A 72 12.46 27.57 12.05
C ILE A 72 13.00 26.42 11.19
N LEU A 73 13.73 26.75 10.12
CA LEU A 73 14.24 25.75 9.17
C LEU A 73 15.49 25.00 9.68
N SER A 74 16.16 25.51 10.72
CA SER A 74 17.32 24.85 11.34
C SER A 74 16.96 24.04 12.59
N ASN A 75 15.85 24.35 13.27
CA ASN A 75 15.52 23.73 14.57
C ASN A 75 14.17 23.01 14.60
N ASN A 76 13.17 23.48 13.84
CA ASN A 76 11.79 23.02 13.98
C ASN A 76 11.33 22.18 12.80
N VAL A 77 11.62 22.60 11.57
CA VAL A 77 11.06 22.00 10.36
C VAL A 77 12.11 21.17 9.63
N TYR A 78 11.78 19.90 9.42
CA TYR A 78 12.60 18.91 8.73
C TYR A 78 11.81 18.38 7.54
N GLY A 79 12.50 18.13 6.43
CA GLY A 79 11.85 17.67 5.20
C GLY A 79 12.76 16.74 4.41
N VAL A 80 12.22 15.65 3.90
CA VAL A 80 12.96 14.70 3.06
C VAL A 80 12.23 14.54 1.74
N GLU A 81 12.96 14.67 0.63
CA GLU A 81 12.41 14.40 -0.70
C GLU A 81 13.43 13.66 -1.56
N ILE A 82 13.02 12.55 -2.18
CA ILE A 82 13.89 11.73 -3.01
C ILE A 82 14.09 12.35 -4.40
N ASP A 83 13.06 12.97 -4.97
CA ASP A 83 13.12 13.64 -6.26
C ASP A 83 13.77 15.02 -6.17
N LYS A 84 14.95 15.14 -6.79
CA LYS A 84 15.75 16.37 -6.78
C LYS A 84 15.03 17.58 -7.37
N GLN A 85 14.11 17.39 -8.32
CA GLN A 85 13.35 18.49 -8.91
C GLN A 85 12.27 19.00 -7.95
N LEU A 86 11.52 18.09 -7.32
CA LEU A 86 10.52 18.45 -6.30
C LEU A 86 11.17 19.13 -5.09
N TYR A 87 12.28 18.58 -4.61
CA TYR A 87 13.11 19.19 -3.58
C TYR A 87 13.47 20.65 -3.92
N ARG A 88 13.97 20.91 -5.14
CA ARG A 88 14.30 22.27 -5.60
C ARG A 88 13.07 23.17 -5.69
N LYS A 89 11.92 22.65 -6.12
CA LYS A 89 10.65 23.40 -6.16
C LYS A 89 10.18 23.81 -4.78
N CYS A 90 10.34 22.96 -3.76
CA CYS A 90 10.06 23.31 -2.37
C CYS A 90 10.93 24.51 -1.92
N LEU A 91 12.24 24.45 -2.13
CA LEU A 91 13.15 25.55 -1.78
C LEU A 91 12.81 26.85 -2.51
N LEU A 92 12.48 26.77 -3.80
CA LEU A 92 12.05 27.93 -4.59
C LEU A 92 10.72 28.50 -4.08
N SER A 93 9.77 27.66 -3.69
CA SER A 93 8.48 28.10 -3.13
C SER A 93 8.66 28.84 -1.80
N ILE A 94 9.56 28.36 -0.94
CA ILE A 94 9.95 29.08 0.28
C ILE A 94 10.59 30.42 -0.08
N LYS A 95 11.60 30.43 -0.95
CA LYS A 95 12.30 31.65 -1.36
C LYS A 95 11.35 32.69 -1.95
N GLN A 96 10.42 32.27 -2.82
CA GLN A 96 9.43 33.16 -3.43
C GLN A 96 8.44 33.71 -2.41
N LYS A 97 7.95 32.87 -1.49
CA LYS A 97 6.94 33.28 -0.51
C LYS A 97 7.45 34.30 0.51
N TRP A 98 8.71 34.22 0.92
CA TRP A 98 9.29 35.11 1.93
C TRP A 98 10.44 36.00 1.43
N ASN A 99 10.71 35.99 0.12
CA ASN A 99 11.88 36.63 -0.49
C ASN A 99 13.21 36.27 0.21
N TYR A 100 13.28 35.07 0.79
CA TYR A 100 14.41 34.60 1.59
C TYR A 100 14.38 33.08 1.75
N LEU A 101 15.57 32.48 1.71
CA LEU A 101 15.80 31.09 2.07
C LEU A 101 17.11 31.06 2.89
N PRO A 102 17.12 30.49 4.10
CA PRO A 102 18.33 30.28 4.88
C PRO A 102 19.39 29.49 4.11
N ASN A 103 20.67 29.85 4.29
CA ASN A 103 21.78 29.08 3.72
C ASN A 103 21.90 27.67 4.32
N THR A 104 21.45 27.50 5.56
CA THR A 104 21.43 26.23 6.30
C THR A 104 20.01 25.90 6.72
N HIS A 105 19.55 24.68 6.42
CA HIS A 105 18.22 24.20 6.75
C HIS A 105 18.17 22.66 6.81
N ASN A 106 17.14 22.09 7.44
CA ASN A 106 16.95 20.64 7.56
C ASN A 106 16.09 20.01 6.46
N LEU A 107 15.89 20.71 5.35
CA LEU A 107 15.29 20.15 4.15
C LEU A 107 16.39 19.44 3.35
N ILE A 108 16.22 18.14 3.05
CA ILE A 108 17.25 17.31 2.43
C ILE A 108 16.73 16.56 1.19
N ASN A 109 17.57 16.46 0.16
CA ASN A 109 17.31 15.59 -0.99
C ASN A 109 17.88 14.19 -0.73
N LYS A 110 17.07 13.28 -0.20
CA LYS A 110 17.50 11.92 0.15
C LYS A 110 16.32 10.95 0.12
N ASP A 111 16.61 9.66 0.02
CA ASP A 111 15.64 8.61 0.32
C ASP A 111 15.30 8.62 1.82
N PHE A 112 14.01 8.72 2.15
CA PHE A 112 13.53 8.69 3.53
C PHE A 112 13.90 7.39 4.25
N PHE A 113 13.97 6.24 3.57
CA PHE A 113 14.39 5.00 4.22
C PHE A 113 15.87 5.00 4.58
N GLN A 114 16.70 5.80 3.89
CA GLN A 114 18.11 6.02 4.21
C GLN A 114 18.35 7.26 5.09
N PHE A 115 17.29 8.00 5.43
CA PHE A 115 17.35 9.09 6.37
C PHE A 115 17.58 8.52 7.77
N ASN A 116 18.78 8.77 8.30
CA ASN A 116 19.18 8.35 9.64
C ASN A 116 19.41 9.61 10.46
N THR A 117 18.98 9.60 11.70
CA THR A 117 19.04 10.77 12.59
C THR A 117 20.28 10.78 13.48
N LYS A 118 21.31 9.99 13.14
CA LYS A 118 22.58 9.95 13.88
C LYS A 118 23.36 11.24 13.61
N ASN A 119 23.32 12.16 14.56
CA ASN A 119 24.34 13.21 14.68
C ASN A 119 25.57 12.62 15.39
N ASN A 120 26.71 13.32 15.29
CA ASN A 120 27.96 13.01 15.99
C ASN A 120 27.86 12.99 17.55
N LEU A 121 26.64 13.14 18.12
CA LEU A 121 26.31 13.20 19.54
C LEU A 121 25.38 12.05 19.98
N SER A 122 25.71 10.81 19.62
CA SER A 122 25.27 9.54 20.26
C SER A 122 23.77 9.22 20.40
N ARG A 123 22.83 10.14 20.16
CA ARG A 123 21.37 9.91 20.23
C ARG A 123 20.67 10.32 18.92
N PRO A 124 19.78 9.46 18.40
CA PRO A 124 19.00 9.79 17.22
C PRO A 124 18.03 10.95 17.50
N ILE A 125 17.91 11.89 16.55
CA ILE A 125 16.84 12.90 16.56
C ILE A 125 15.49 12.19 16.53
N THR A 126 14.58 12.59 17.42
CA THR A 126 13.18 12.21 17.43
C THR A 126 12.29 13.42 17.12
N PHE A 127 11.09 13.16 16.62
CA PHE A 127 10.14 14.19 16.21
C PHE A 127 8.91 14.21 17.12
N SER A 128 8.42 15.43 17.38
CA SER A 128 7.14 15.66 18.04
C SER A 128 5.97 15.43 17.09
N HIS A 129 6.17 15.71 15.80
CA HIS A 129 5.16 15.55 14.78
C HIS A 129 5.80 15.03 13.49
N ILE A 130 5.14 14.12 12.81
CA ILE A 130 5.49 13.68 11.46
C ILE A 130 4.22 13.80 10.62
N ILE A 131 4.23 14.73 9.66
CA ILE A 131 3.03 15.18 8.95
C ILE A 131 3.31 15.07 7.46
N GLY A 132 2.35 14.59 6.66
CA GLY A 132 2.55 14.58 5.22
C GLY A 132 1.61 13.66 4.46
N ASN A 133 1.98 13.42 3.21
CA ASN A 133 1.28 12.52 2.30
C ASN A 133 2.29 11.52 1.71
N PRO A 134 2.59 10.41 2.42
CA PRO A 134 3.50 9.40 1.92
C PRO A 134 3.06 8.86 0.54
N PRO A 135 3.98 8.42 -0.33
CA PRO A 135 3.61 7.93 -1.65
C PRO A 135 2.77 6.63 -1.61
N PHE A 136 1.74 6.56 -2.46
CA PHE A 136 0.80 5.42 -2.57
C PHE A 136 0.98 4.62 -3.85
N GLY A 137 1.09 3.30 -3.72
CA GLY A 137 1.04 2.40 -4.88
C GLY A 137 2.23 2.54 -5.85
N GLY A 138 3.32 3.17 -5.41
CA GLY A 138 4.56 3.26 -6.17
C GLY A 138 5.10 1.87 -6.51
N THR A 139 5.47 1.66 -7.77
CA THR A 139 6.19 0.46 -8.20
C THR A 139 7.66 0.69 -7.87
N LEU A 140 8.07 0.25 -6.69
CA LEU A 140 9.47 0.21 -6.30
C LEU A 140 10.21 -0.87 -7.10
N ASP A 141 11.51 -0.67 -7.32
CA ASP A 141 12.37 -1.73 -7.82
C ASP A 141 12.24 -2.97 -6.90
N PRO A 142 12.05 -4.19 -7.44
CA PRO A 142 11.87 -5.40 -6.65
C PRO A 142 12.99 -5.65 -5.62
N LYS A 143 14.24 -5.28 -5.90
CA LYS A 143 15.35 -5.42 -4.95
C LYS A 143 15.18 -4.47 -3.76
N ILE A 144 14.90 -3.19 -4.03
CA ILE A 144 14.64 -2.18 -3.00
C ILE A 144 13.44 -2.63 -2.15
N GLN A 145 12.38 -3.14 -2.78
CA GLN A 145 11.20 -3.61 -2.07
C GLN A 145 11.50 -4.81 -1.15
N ASP A 146 12.37 -5.73 -1.56
CA ASP A 146 12.77 -6.87 -0.73
C ASP A 146 13.66 -6.45 0.45
N ASP A 147 14.55 -5.49 0.27
CA ASP A 147 15.39 -4.98 1.38
C ASP A 147 14.57 -4.19 2.40
N LEU A 148 13.66 -3.32 1.94
CA LEU A 148 12.71 -2.65 2.83
C LEU A 148 11.81 -3.62 3.57
N ASP A 149 11.42 -4.73 2.94
CA ASP A 149 10.60 -5.75 3.60
C ASP A 149 11.34 -6.55 4.67
N LYS A 150 12.66 -6.72 4.55
CA LYS A 150 13.46 -7.31 5.62
C LYS A 150 13.50 -6.41 6.85
N GLU A 151 13.60 -5.10 6.64
CA GLU A 151 13.73 -4.12 7.72
C GLU A 151 12.39 -3.71 8.35
N PHE A 152 11.37 -3.45 7.51
CA PHE A 152 10.07 -2.88 7.91
C PHE A 152 8.89 -3.84 7.69
N GLY A 153 9.12 -4.99 7.04
CA GLY A 153 8.06 -5.92 6.65
C GLY A 153 7.48 -6.77 7.78
N PHE A 154 8.02 -6.67 9.00
CA PHE A 154 7.52 -7.35 10.18
C PHE A 154 7.67 -6.49 11.44
N ARG A 155 6.65 -6.53 12.29
CA ARG A 155 6.65 -5.95 13.64
C ARG A 155 5.83 -6.86 14.56
N ASN A 156 6.35 -7.23 15.73
CA ASN A 156 5.65 -8.03 16.74
C ASN A 156 5.00 -9.33 16.19
N GLY A 157 5.71 -10.04 15.30
CA GLY A 157 5.21 -11.26 14.64
C GLY A 157 4.18 -11.05 13.54
N GLU A 158 3.77 -9.81 13.28
CA GLU A 158 2.77 -9.46 12.27
C GLU A 158 3.44 -8.99 10.97
N LYS A 159 2.92 -9.49 9.84
CA LYS A 159 3.40 -9.09 8.50
C LYS A 159 2.88 -7.70 8.16
N ILE A 160 3.78 -6.78 7.82
CA ILE A 160 3.45 -5.50 7.21
C ILE A 160 3.39 -5.68 5.69
N LYS A 161 2.31 -5.21 5.07
CA LYS A 161 2.16 -5.26 3.61
C LYS A 161 3.27 -4.45 2.95
N LYS A 162 3.84 -5.00 1.86
CA LYS A 162 4.85 -4.36 1.00
C LYS A 162 4.29 -3.18 0.20
N GLU A 163 3.78 -2.16 0.88
CA GLU A 163 3.34 -0.89 0.29
C GLU A 163 4.12 0.26 0.89
N THR A 164 4.48 1.23 0.05
CA THR A 164 5.41 2.30 0.43
C THR A 164 4.93 3.07 1.65
N TYR A 165 3.67 3.55 1.65
CA TYR A 165 3.12 4.27 2.80
C TYR A 165 3.10 3.45 4.09
N SER A 166 2.93 2.12 4.03
CA SER A 166 3.00 1.25 5.22
C SER A 166 4.39 1.30 5.86
N PHE A 167 5.44 1.23 5.05
CA PHE A 167 6.81 1.33 5.55
C PHE A 167 7.15 2.75 6.03
N PHE A 168 6.60 3.79 5.39
CA PHE A 168 6.69 5.16 5.89
C PHE A 168 6.07 5.30 7.28
N ILE A 169 4.88 4.73 7.51
CA ILE A 169 4.24 4.73 8.84
C ILE A 169 5.12 4.01 9.85
N VAL A 170 5.59 2.79 9.55
CA VAL A 170 6.46 2.02 10.47
C VAL A 170 7.70 2.83 10.85
N LYS A 171 8.44 3.36 9.87
CA LYS A 171 9.63 4.17 10.14
C LYS A 171 9.31 5.47 10.88
N SER A 172 8.16 6.09 10.59
CA SER A 172 7.72 7.30 11.28
C SER A 172 7.42 7.02 12.76
N ILE A 173 6.82 5.86 13.08
CA ILE A 173 6.63 5.43 14.48
C ILE A 173 7.99 5.28 15.17
N ASP A 174 9.00 4.72 14.49
CA ASP A 174 10.35 4.56 15.04
C ASP A 174 11.03 5.93 15.31
N LEU A 175 10.76 6.95 14.49
CA LEU A 175 11.30 8.31 14.61
C LEU A 175 10.51 9.23 15.54
N LEU A 176 9.30 8.85 15.95
CA LEU A 176 8.48 9.63 16.88
C LEU A 176 9.00 9.52 18.32
N GLN A 177 8.98 10.64 19.04
CA GLN A 177 9.10 10.63 20.49
C GLN A 177 7.81 10.10 21.15
N MET A 178 7.89 9.69 22.42
CA MET A 178 6.70 9.34 23.19
C MET A 178 5.73 10.53 23.27
N GLY A 179 4.44 10.30 23.02
CA GLY A 179 3.42 11.35 22.91
C GLY A 179 3.46 12.17 21.62
N GLY A 180 4.41 11.90 20.72
CA GLY A 180 4.48 12.55 19.41
C GLY A 180 3.42 12.02 18.44
N LYS A 181 3.12 12.80 17.39
CA LYS A 181 2.01 12.52 16.47
C LYS A 181 2.41 12.23 15.04
N ILE A 182 1.77 11.25 14.40
CA ILE A 182 1.73 11.11 12.94
C ILE A 182 0.41 11.66 12.43
N ILE A 183 0.46 12.55 11.44
CA ILE A 183 -0.71 13.02 10.69
C ILE A 183 -0.48 12.76 9.21
N PHE A 184 -0.99 11.63 8.71
CA PHE A 184 -0.82 11.23 7.31
C PHE A 184 -2.12 11.12 6.56
N ILE A 185 -2.11 11.59 5.32
CA ILE A 185 -3.13 11.19 4.33
C ILE A 185 -2.79 9.76 3.89
N CYS A 186 -3.77 8.86 3.89
CA CYS A 186 -3.64 7.43 3.62
C CYS A 186 -4.80 6.89 2.76
N SER A 187 -4.57 5.82 1.97
CA SER A 187 -5.67 5.12 1.29
C SER A 187 -6.57 4.40 2.29
N ASP A 188 -7.89 4.56 2.20
CA ASP A 188 -8.88 3.92 3.08
C ASP A 188 -8.79 2.38 3.11
N THR A 189 -8.20 1.78 2.07
CA THR A 189 -8.07 0.33 1.93
C THR A 189 -7.36 -0.31 3.12
N PHE A 190 -6.46 0.41 3.81
CA PHE A 190 -5.79 -0.11 5.00
C PHE A 190 -6.73 -0.30 6.19
N LEU A 191 -7.96 0.20 6.16
CA LEU A 191 -8.94 -0.02 7.21
C LEU A 191 -9.53 -1.44 7.16
N THR A 192 -9.55 -2.10 6.00
CA THR A 192 -10.34 -3.34 5.83
C THR A 192 -9.55 -4.51 5.24
N ILE A 193 -8.63 -4.29 4.30
CA ILE A 193 -8.05 -5.41 3.56
C ILE A 193 -7.20 -6.32 4.46
N LYS A 194 -7.30 -7.64 4.26
CA LYS A 194 -6.61 -8.66 5.08
C LYS A 194 -5.09 -8.47 5.10
N THR A 195 -4.51 -8.03 3.98
CA THR A 195 -3.05 -7.82 3.86
C THR A 195 -2.54 -6.66 4.72
N MET A 196 -3.41 -5.74 5.16
CA MET A 196 -3.05 -4.62 6.04
C MET A 196 -3.29 -4.88 7.53
N ARG A 197 -3.68 -6.10 7.90
CA ARG A 197 -3.91 -6.52 9.28
C ARG A 197 -2.74 -6.19 10.21
N GLY A 198 -1.51 -6.47 9.78
CA GLY A 198 -0.33 -6.23 10.61
C GLY A 198 -0.08 -4.75 10.90
N LEU A 199 -0.36 -3.86 9.94
CA LEU A 199 -0.25 -2.42 10.15
C LEU A 199 -1.27 -1.92 11.18
N ARG A 200 -2.53 -2.39 11.09
CA ARG A 200 -3.58 -2.05 12.06
C ARG A 200 -3.21 -2.50 13.47
N LYS A 201 -2.73 -3.74 13.61
CA LYS A 201 -2.26 -4.26 14.91
C LYS A 201 -1.09 -3.46 15.48
N LEU A 202 -0.12 -3.09 14.65
CA LEU A 202 1.00 -2.25 15.07
C LEU A 202 0.50 -0.91 15.61
N LEU A 203 -0.38 -0.22 14.88
CA LEU A 203 -0.92 1.07 15.29
C LEU A 203 -1.62 0.99 16.66
N MET A 204 -2.51 0.02 16.87
CA MET A 204 -3.18 -0.15 18.17
C MET A 204 -2.24 -0.59 19.30
N ALA A 205 -1.17 -1.32 18.99
CA ALA A 205 -0.18 -1.72 19.98
C ALA A 205 0.80 -0.59 20.35
N SER A 206 0.81 0.52 19.61
CA SER A 206 1.83 1.57 19.71
C SER A 206 1.26 2.96 19.95
N GLY A 207 -0.05 3.08 20.16
CA GLY A 207 -0.65 4.36 20.54
C GLY A 207 -2.12 4.53 20.21
N LEU A 208 -2.59 5.77 20.41
CA LEU A 208 -3.95 6.21 20.14
C LEU A 208 -4.12 6.45 18.64
N VAL A 209 -5.23 5.94 18.08
CA VAL A 209 -5.53 6.03 16.66
C VAL A 209 -6.86 6.76 16.47
N LYS A 210 -6.82 7.81 15.65
CA LYS A 210 -7.99 8.48 15.11
C LYS A 210 -7.93 8.51 13.60
N ILE A 211 -9.02 8.14 12.95
CA ILE A 211 -9.20 8.17 11.50
C ILE A 211 -10.33 9.14 11.18
N SER A 212 -10.13 9.98 10.16
CA SER A 212 -11.18 10.81 9.58
C SER A 212 -11.20 10.61 8.07
N ASP A 213 -12.37 10.44 7.48
CA ASP A 213 -12.50 10.37 6.03
C ASP A 213 -12.08 11.70 5.37
N LEU A 214 -11.42 11.60 4.22
CA LEU A 214 -11.11 12.74 3.36
C LEU A 214 -12.01 12.63 2.13
N GLU A 215 -13.15 13.33 2.16
CA GLU A 215 -14.21 13.24 1.15
C GLU A 215 -13.71 13.49 -0.28
N TYR A 216 -12.75 14.41 -0.43
CA TYR A 216 -12.14 14.73 -1.70
C TYR A 216 -10.64 14.98 -1.53
N PHE A 217 -9.82 14.29 -2.33
CA PHE A 217 -8.38 14.51 -2.41
C PHE A 217 -8.03 15.32 -3.66
N SER A 218 -8.22 14.77 -4.87
CA SER A 218 -7.98 15.49 -6.13
C SER A 218 -8.65 14.79 -7.31
N GLU A 219 -8.79 15.48 -8.45
CA GLU A 219 -9.31 14.88 -9.69
C GLU A 219 -8.42 13.75 -10.23
N GLU A 220 -7.14 13.72 -9.82
CA GLU A 220 -6.15 12.73 -10.28
C GLU A 220 -6.36 11.34 -9.66
N THR A 221 -7.11 11.24 -8.55
CA THR A 221 -7.38 9.97 -7.85
C THR A 221 -8.85 9.84 -7.45
N LYS A 222 -9.46 8.72 -7.84
CA LYS A 222 -10.81 8.32 -7.39
C LYS A 222 -10.77 7.40 -6.17
N HIS A 223 -9.58 7.15 -5.63
CA HIS A 223 -9.43 6.29 -4.46
C HIS A 223 -9.85 7.07 -3.20
N PRO A 224 -10.75 6.52 -2.36
CA PRO A 224 -11.06 7.14 -1.09
C PRO A 224 -9.81 7.21 -0.22
N MET A 225 -9.63 8.37 0.40
CA MET A 225 -8.50 8.66 1.29
C MET A 225 -9.03 8.96 2.69
N VAL A 226 -8.16 8.78 3.68
CA VAL A 226 -8.42 9.08 5.07
C VAL A 226 -7.23 9.82 5.66
N ILE A 227 -7.46 10.56 6.73
CA ILE A 227 -6.43 11.17 7.57
C ILE A 227 -6.22 10.24 8.77
N LEU A 228 -5.01 9.71 8.90
CA LEU A 228 -4.52 9.03 10.10
C LEU A 228 -3.95 10.07 11.05
N ASP A 229 -4.58 10.27 12.21
CA ASP A 229 -4.06 11.00 13.36
C ASP A 229 -3.69 9.99 14.45
N PHE A 230 -2.40 9.70 14.57
CA PHE A 230 -1.85 8.71 15.49
C PHE A 230 -0.99 9.41 16.54
N VAL A 231 -1.18 9.07 17.82
CA VAL A 231 -0.34 9.55 18.91
C VAL A 231 0.44 8.37 19.48
N LYS A 232 1.77 8.41 19.40
CA LYS A 232 2.64 7.36 19.93
C LYS A 232 2.49 7.29 21.44
N GLY A 233 2.24 6.09 21.93
CA GLY A 233 1.95 5.82 23.33
C GLY A 233 2.01 4.32 23.60
N ASP A 234 1.32 3.92 24.65
CA ASP A 234 1.12 2.52 24.95
C ASP A 234 -0.05 1.94 24.15
N TYR A 235 -0.24 0.65 24.35
CA TYR A 235 -1.32 -0.15 23.81
C TYR A 235 -2.71 0.47 24.05
N THR A 236 -3.61 0.36 23.07
CA THR A 236 -4.99 0.86 23.14
C THR A 236 -6.04 -0.22 22.91
N ASN A 237 -7.16 -0.09 23.63
CA ASN A 237 -8.32 -0.99 23.57
C ASN A 237 -9.40 -0.52 22.59
N SER A 238 -9.27 0.66 22.02
CA SER A 238 -10.24 1.22 21.09
C SER A 238 -9.56 2.16 20.11
N ILE A 239 -10.20 2.38 18.96
CA ILE A 239 -9.81 3.39 17.98
C ILE A 239 -10.99 4.30 17.69
N ASN A 240 -10.72 5.54 17.23
CA ASN A 240 -11.75 6.47 16.82
C ASN A 240 -11.79 6.58 15.29
N ILE A 241 -12.96 6.44 14.67
CA ILE A 241 -13.14 6.55 13.22
C ILE A 241 -14.35 7.43 12.98
N ASN A 242 -14.15 8.57 12.33
CA ASN A 242 -15.21 9.56 12.08
C ASN A 242 -16.01 9.90 13.34
N ARG A 243 -15.30 10.05 14.48
CA ARG A 243 -15.88 10.33 15.81
C ARG A 243 -16.63 9.17 16.47
N GLN A 244 -16.69 8.00 15.86
CA GLN A 244 -17.20 6.78 16.49
C GLN A 244 -16.07 5.97 17.09
N ASN A 245 -16.27 5.47 18.31
CA ASN A 245 -15.31 4.55 18.91
C ASN A 245 -15.60 3.12 18.45
N LEU A 246 -14.54 2.39 18.14
CA LEU A 246 -14.58 0.98 17.83
C LEU A 246 -13.69 0.23 18.80
N ASP A 247 -14.29 -0.68 19.55
CA ASP A 247 -13.61 -1.45 20.57
C ASP A 247 -12.83 -2.62 19.96
N ARG A 248 -11.72 -2.95 20.61
CA ARG A 248 -10.83 -4.01 20.16
C ARG A 248 -11.50 -5.38 20.16
N SER A 249 -12.37 -5.65 21.14
CA SER A 249 -13.14 -6.90 21.20
C SER A 249 -13.91 -7.13 19.90
N ASP A 250 -14.52 -6.08 19.36
CA ASP A 250 -15.29 -6.14 18.12
C ASP A 250 -14.39 -6.31 16.90
N ILE A 251 -13.26 -5.60 16.87
CA ILE A 251 -12.24 -5.73 15.82
C ILE A 251 -11.72 -7.18 15.76
N GLU A 252 -11.50 -7.80 16.92
CA GLU A 252 -10.95 -9.16 17.05
C GLU A 252 -11.92 -10.26 16.59
N LEU A 253 -13.23 -10.00 16.53
CA LEU A 253 -14.20 -10.93 15.92
C LEU A 253 -13.94 -11.12 14.42
N THR A 254 -13.26 -10.17 13.78
CA THR A 254 -12.99 -10.20 12.35
C THR A 254 -11.61 -10.81 12.06
N ASP A 255 -11.55 -11.84 11.20
CA ASP A 255 -10.28 -12.52 10.86
C ASP A 255 -9.21 -11.56 10.31
N ASN A 256 -9.66 -10.54 9.58
CA ASN A 256 -8.81 -9.51 9.01
C ASN A 256 -8.49 -8.39 10.01
N PHE A 257 -9.04 -8.34 11.22
CA PHE A 257 -8.85 -7.23 12.17
C PHE A 257 -9.31 -5.89 11.58
N SER A 258 -10.52 -5.87 11.00
CA SER A 258 -11.08 -4.76 10.24
C SER A 258 -11.48 -3.59 11.13
N TRP A 259 -11.29 -2.38 10.63
CA TRP A 259 -11.66 -1.12 11.30
C TRP A 259 -12.93 -0.47 10.72
N LYS A 260 -13.74 -1.20 9.94
CA LYS A 260 -15.02 -0.68 9.41
C LYS A 260 -16.23 -1.52 9.81
N ILE A 261 -16.02 -2.54 10.64
CA ILE A 261 -17.10 -3.36 11.16
C ILE A 261 -17.41 -2.81 12.55
N ASN A 262 -18.56 -2.16 12.69
CA ASN A 262 -19.02 -1.52 13.93
C ASN A 262 -20.47 -1.90 14.23
N GLY A 263 -20.86 -1.71 15.50
CA GLY A 263 -22.25 -1.79 15.96
C GLY A 263 -22.96 -3.08 15.53
N ASP A 264 -24.10 -2.93 14.86
CA ASP A 264 -24.96 -4.05 14.45
C ASP A 264 -24.28 -5.10 13.55
N LEU A 265 -23.17 -4.77 12.88
CA LEU A 265 -22.51 -5.71 11.99
C LEU A 265 -21.68 -6.75 12.73
N THR A 266 -21.24 -6.48 13.97
CA THR A 266 -20.36 -7.37 14.74
C THR A 266 -21.03 -8.73 15.03
N LYS A 267 -22.36 -8.75 15.19
CA LYS A 267 -23.15 -9.97 15.39
C LYS A 267 -23.05 -10.98 14.24
N TYR A 268 -22.68 -10.54 13.04
CA TYR A 268 -22.47 -11.43 11.89
C TYR A 268 -21.08 -12.09 11.88
N PHE A 269 -20.19 -11.66 12.78
CA PHE A 269 -18.85 -12.22 12.95
C PHE A 269 -18.77 -13.15 14.18
N SER A 270 -19.86 -13.25 14.95
CA SER A 270 -20.05 -14.30 15.95
C SER A 270 -20.75 -15.51 15.33
N GLY A 271 -20.09 -16.67 15.33
CA GLY A 271 -20.71 -17.96 14.96
C GLY A 271 -20.05 -18.70 13.79
N PRO A 272 -20.73 -19.74 13.27
CA PRO A 272 -20.29 -20.54 12.14
C PRO A 272 -19.98 -19.70 10.89
N LYS A 273 -18.83 -19.94 10.27
CA LYS A 273 -18.45 -19.26 9.02
C LYS A 273 -19.14 -19.91 7.83
N ILE A 274 -19.53 -19.12 6.82
CA ILE A 274 -20.09 -19.62 5.54
C ILE A 274 -19.20 -20.73 4.93
N GLY A 275 -17.88 -20.60 5.07
CA GLY A 275 -16.92 -21.62 4.60
C GLY A 275 -17.05 -23.00 5.23
N GLN A 276 -17.81 -23.15 6.32
CA GLN A 276 -18.14 -24.44 6.93
C GLN A 276 -19.28 -25.16 6.19
N PHE A 277 -20.15 -24.41 5.50
CA PHE A 277 -21.31 -24.94 4.79
C PHE A 277 -21.13 -24.96 3.27
N MET A 278 -20.27 -24.09 2.74
CA MET A 278 -20.04 -24.02 1.29
C MET A 278 -18.59 -23.68 0.94
N ILE A 279 -18.16 -24.22 -0.20
CA ILE A 279 -16.86 -23.91 -0.79
C ILE A 279 -17.07 -22.89 -1.91
N ALA A 280 -16.64 -21.65 -1.67
CA ALA A 280 -16.55 -20.65 -2.73
C ALA A 280 -15.27 -20.90 -3.55
N THR A 281 -15.43 -21.23 -4.82
CA THR A 281 -14.31 -21.33 -5.76
C THR A 281 -14.27 -20.10 -6.66
N SER A 282 -13.08 -19.55 -6.88
CA SER A 282 -12.90 -18.50 -7.88
C SER A 282 -12.80 -19.13 -9.27
N GLY A 283 -13.44 -18.52 -10.27
CA GLY A 283 -13.28 -18.94 -11.66
C GLY A 283 -11.81 -18.92 -12.13
N MET A 284 -11.50 -19.73 -13.15
CA MET A 284 -10.16 -19.84 -13.69
C MET A 284 -9.71 -18.53 -14.37
N THR A 285 -8.51 -18.04 -13.99
CA THR A 285 -7.87 -16.88 -14.63
C THR A 285 -6.58 -17.31 -15.31
N VAL A 286 -6.61 -17.41 -16.63
CA VAL A 286 -5.47 -17.85 -17.46
C VAL A 286 -4.54 -16.70 -17.90
N GLY A 287 -5.00 -15.45 -17.81
CA GLY A 287 -4.24 -14.27 -18.26
C GLY A 287 -3.92 -14.24 -19.76
N LYS A 288 -4.56 -15.13 -20.53
CA LYS A 288 -4.35 -15.41 -21.95
C LYS A 288 -5.69 -15.67 -22.64
N ASN A 289 -6.61 -14.71 -22.50
CA ASN A 289 -7.98 -14.86 -23.03
C ASN A 289 -7.98 -15.14 -24.53
N GLU A 290 -7.01 -14.58 -25.26
CA GLU A 290 -6.82 -14.81 -26.70
C GLU A 290 -6.66 -16.29 -27.05
N TYR A 291 -6.11 -17.11 -26.15
CA TYR A 291 -5.96 -18.54 -26.40
C TYR A 291 -7.21 -19.33 -26.04
N PHE A 292 -7.99 -18.93 -25.04
CA PHE A 292 -8.99 -19.80 -24.43
C PHE A 292 -10.45 -19.30 -24.49
N VAL A 293 -10.69 -18.07 -24.96
CA VAL A 293 -12.03 -17.46 -25.00
C VAL A 293 -12.41 -17.11 -26.44
N ARG A 294 -13.62 -17.50 -26.86
CA ARG A 294 -14.20 -17.20 -28.18
C ARG A 294 -15.54 -16.51 -28.05
N LYS A 295 -15.82 -15.63 -29.01
CA LYS A 295 -17.16 -15.06 -29.21
C LYS A 295 -18.03 -16.10 -29.91
N ILE A 296 -19.25 -16.28 -29.41
CA ILE A 296 -20.27 -17.11 -30.05
C ILE A 296 -21.08 -16.21 -30.99
N VAL A 297 -21.25 -16.65 -32.24
CA VAL A 297 -22.08 -16.00 -33.26
C VAL A 297 -22.91 -17.10 -33.91
N ASP A 298 -24.23 -16.96 -33.89
CA ASP A 298 -25.19 -17.92 -34.47
C ASP A 298 -24.94 -19.38 -34.04
N GLY A 299 -24.68 -19.59 -32.75
CA GLY A 299 -24.43 -20.91 -32.17
C GLY A 299 -23.06 -21.51 -32.49
N LYS A 300 -22.15 -20.74 -33.08
CA LYS A 300 -20.82 -21.22 -33.51
C LYS A 300 -19.69 -20.34 -32.98
N ILE A 301 -18.50 -20.92 -32.92
CA ILE A 301 -17.25 -20.23 -32.61
C ILE A 301 -16.25 -20.41 -33.75
N ARG A 302 -15.34 -19.44 -33.89
CA ARG A 302 -14.20 -19.52 -34.80
C ARG A 302 -12.93 -19.80 -33.99
N GLU A 303 -12.39 -21.00 -34.10
CA GLU A 303 -11.21 -21.45 -33.35
C GLU A 303 -9.91 -21.34 -34.20
N PRO A 304 -9.01 -20.39 -33.90
CA PRO A 304 -7.75 -20.23 -34.63
C PRO A 304 -6.61 -21.11 -34.08
N PHE A 305 -6.80 -21.85 -32.99
CA PHE A 305 -5.75 -22.67 -32.38
C PHE A 305 -6.10 -24.16 -32.31
N ARG A 306 -5.05 -24.95 -32.13
CA ARG A 306 -5.07 -26.37 -31.83
C ARG A 306 -4.30 -26.56 -30.53
N PHE A 307 -4.84 -27.37 -29.62
CA PHE A 307 -4.22 -27.67 -28.33
C PHE A 307 -3.60 -29.06 -28.39
N LYS A 308 -2.28 -29.15 -28.24
CA LYS A 308 -1.57 -30.43 -28.15
C LYS A 308 -1.14 -30.67 -26.72
N PHE A 309 -1.70 -31.68 -26.07
CA PHE A 309 -1.26 -32.11 -24.75
C PHE A 309 0.00 -32.96 -24.84
N TYR A 310 0.88 -32.83 -23.84
CA TYR A 310 2.08 -33.65 -23.71
C TYR A 310 2.46 -33.81 -22.24
N GLU A 311 3.07 -34.94 -21.92
CA GLU A 311 3.67 -35.18 -20.60
C GLU A 311 5.11 -34.67 -20.60
N GLU A 312 5.49 -34.04 -19.50
CA GLU A 312 6.87 -33.60 -19.28
C GLU A 312 7.30 -33.96 -17.86
N THR A 313 8.50 -34.51 -17.71
CA THR A 313 9.07 -34.79 -16.40
C THR A 313 9.19 -33.51 -15.59
N ILE A 314 8.76 -33.56 -14.33
CA ILE A 314 8.92 -32.44 -13.41
C ILE A 314 10.41 -32.22 -13.18
N ASN A 315 10.89 -31.00 -13.44
CA ASN A 315 12.30 -30.64 -13.33
C ASN A 315 12.48 -29.38 -12.49
N LEU A 316 13.27 -29.45 -11.41
CA LEU A 316 13.45 -28.33 -10.49
C LEU A 316 14.04 -27.09 -11.19
N LYS A 317 15.06 -27.28 -12.03
CA LYS A 317 15.72 -26.16 -12.73
C LYS A 317 14.73 -25.38 -13.58
N LYS A 318 13.91 -26.09 -14.36
CA LYS A 318 12.86 -25.48 -15.20
C LYS A 318 11.78 -24.79 -14.37
N GLU A 319 11.36 -25.40 -13.27
CA GLU A 319 10.39 -24.79 -12.34
C GLU A 319 10.94 -23.51 -11.71
N VAL A 320 12.24 -23.46 -11.38
CA VAL A 320 12.92 -22.27 -10.86
C VAL A 320 13.00 -21.18 -11.93
N GLU A 321 13.37 -21.50 -13.17
CA GLU A 321 13.42 -20.54 -14.29
C GLU A 321 12.05 -19.92 -14.58
N CYS A 322 10.98 -20.71 -14.45
CA CYS A 322 9.60 -20.26 -14.63
C CYS A 322 9.06 -19.50 -13.40
N ALA A 323 9.70 -19.61 -12.24
CA ALA A 323 9.27 -18.96 -11.02
C ALA A 323 9.49 -17.44 -11.06
N ARG A 324 8.61 -16.69 -10.41
CA ARG A 324 8.76 -15.23 -10.30
C ARG A 324 10.08 -14.89 -9.60
N LEU A 325 10.91 -14.09 -10.26
CA LEU A 325 12.26 -13.72 -9.81
C LEU A 325 13.23 -14.91 -9.68
N GLY A 326 12.95 -16.06 -10.30
CA GLY A 326 13.78 -17.25 -10.16
C GLY A 326 13.76 -17.84 -8.75
N LYS A 327 12.72 -17.57 -7.94
CA LYS A 327 12.65 -17.98 -6.53
C LYS A 327 11.44 -18.85 -6.25
N LEU A 328 11.69 -19.99 -5.63
CA LEU A 328 10.67 -20.89 -5.09
C LEU A 328 10.80 -20.97 -3.56
N ALA A 329 9.69 -21.15 -2.87
CA ALA A 329 9.70 -21.38 -1.41
C ALA A 329 10.43 -22.71 -1.09
N PRO A 330 11.16 -22.81 0.03
CA PRO A 330 11.91 -24.03 0.39
C PRO A 330 11.05 -25.31 0.41
N SER A 331 9.84 -25.23 0.96
CA SER A 331 8.87 -26.34 0.96
C SER A 331 8.47 -26.79 -0.44
N ARG A 332 8.38 -25.85 -1.38
CA ARG A 332 8.06 -26.14 -2.79
C ARG A 332 9.25 -26.76 -3.52
N ILE A 333 10.48 -26.31 -3.22
CA ILE A 333 11.71 -26.93 -3.74
C ILE A 333 11.81 -28.38 -3.28
N LEU A 334 11.61 -28.65 -1.99
CA LEU A 334 11.61 -30.01 -1.44
C LEU A 334 10.58 -30.91 -2.12
N LYS A 335 9.34 -30.39 -2.30
CA LYS A 335 8.28 -31.11 -3.00
C LYS A 335 8.66 -31.42 -4.46
N ILE A 336 9.19 -30.44 -5.19
CA ILE A 336 9.57 -30.64 -6.60
C ILE A 336 10.75 -31.60 -6.72
N LYS A 337 11.77 -31.51 -5.86
CA LYS A 337 12.89 -32.47 -5.82
C LYS A 337 12.40 -33.90 -5.64
N ARG A 338 11.45 -34.11 -4.71
CA ARG A 338 10.84 -35.41 -4.48
C ARG A 338 10.07 -35.89 -5.72
N GLN A 339 9.29 -35.02 -6.35
CA GLN A 339 8.56 -35.36 -7.57
C GLN A 339 9.49 -35.70 -8.75
N GLU A 340 10.59 -34.95 -8.87
CA GLU A 340 11.64 -35.18 -9.87
C GLU A 340 12.37 -36.51 -9.62
N SER A 341 12.74 -36.84 -8.38
CA SER A 341 13.37 -38.13 -8.04
C SER A 341 12.44 -39.32 -8.23
N GLU A 342 11.13 -39.13 -8.02
CA GLU A 342 10.10 -40.14 -8.28
C GLU A 342 9.74 -40.24 -9.78
N GLY A 343 10.41 -39.48 -10.67
CA GLY A 343 10.15 -39.51 -12.11
C GLY A 343 8.75 -39.04 -12.50
N ARG A 344 8.08 -38.26 -11.63
CA ARG A 344 6.71 -37.81 -11.90
C ARG A 344 6.67 -36.86 -13.09
N THR A 345 5.63 -37.01 -13.90
CA THR A 345 5.34 -36.09 -15.01
C THR A 345 4.25 -35.10 -14.65
N LYS A 346 4.18 -34.03 -15.44
CA LYS A 346 3.05 -33.12 -15.48
C LYS A 346 2.51 -33.03 -16.90
N ARG A 347 1.18 -33.01 -17.01
CA ARG A 347 0.49 -32.74 -18.27
C ARG A 347 0.57 -31.24 -18.60
N ASN A 348 1.11 -30.92 -19.76
CA ASN A 348 1.16 -29.57 -20.31
C ASN A 348 0.36 -29.46 -21.60
N VAL A 349 0.06 -28.22 -22.01
CA VAL A 349 -0.61 -27.92 -23.27
C VAL A 349 0.25 -26.99 -24.11
N ARG A 350 0.42 -27.32 -25.39
CA ARG A 350 1.00 -26.44 -26.40
C ARG A 350 -0.13 -25.86 -27.25
N VAL A 351 -0.18 -24.53 -27.30
CA VAL A 351 -1.12 -23.79 -28.16
C VAL A 351 -0.47 -23.60 -29.52
N ILE A 352 -1.07 -24.12 -30.57
CA ILE A 352 -0.56 -24.08 -31.94
C ILE A 352 -1.54 -23.28 -32.78
N LYS A 353 -1.08 -22.21 -33.43
CA LYS A 353 -1.91 -21.44 -34.37
C LYS A 353 -2.17 -22.29 -35.61
N ARG A 354 -3.42 -22.35 -36.05
CA ARG A 354 -3.82 -22.99 -37.30
C ARG A 354 -3.55 -22.05 -38.48
N ASP A 355 -3.29 -22.61 -39.64
CA ASP A 355 -3.18 -21.84 -40.89
C ASP A 355 -4.52 -21.18 -41.23
N MET A 356 -5.62 -21.93 -41.04
CA MET A 356 -6.99 -21.43 -41.14
C MET A 356 -7.78 -21.76 -39.88
N PRO A 357 -8.53 -20.79 -39.30
CA PRO A 357 -9.43 -21.06 -38.19
C PRO A 357 -10.54 -22.02 -38.59
N VAL A 358 -10.96 -22.88 -37.66
CA VAL A 358 -12.07 -23.80 -37.87
C VAL A 358 -13.33 -23.25 -37.24
N GLU A 359 -14.47 -23.48 -37.88
CA GLU A 359 -15.77 -23.16 -37.32
C GLU A 359 -16.29 -24.36 -36.52
N ILE A 360 -16.73 -24.13 -35.29
CA ILE A 360 -17.17 -25.18 -34.36
C ILE A 360 -18.56 -24.79 -33.86
N SER A 361 -19.54 -25.67 -34.08
CA SER A 361 -20.88 -25.54 -33.52
C SER A 361 -20.87 -25.86 -32.02
N ILE A 362 -21.67 -25.12 -31.24
CA ILE A 362 -21.87 -25.33 -29.81
C ILE A 362 -23.28 -25.92 -29.61
N PRO A 363 -23.49 -26.91 -28.71
CA PRO A 363 -22.52 -27.47 -27.75
C PRO A 363 -21.45 -28.36 -28.39
N HIS A 364 -20.25 -28.37 -27.82
CA HIS A 364 -19.12 -29.20 -28.25
C HIS A 364 -18.40 -29.78 -27.03
N PRO A 365 -17.92 -31.04 -27.04
CA PRO A 365 -17.29 -31.69 -25.88
C PRO A 365 -16.08 -30.93 -25.33
N ASP A 366 -15.29 -30.31 -26.21
CA ASP A 366 -14.09 -29.55 -25.82
C ASP A 366 -14.34 -28.06 -25.48
N TYR A 367 -15.57 -27.55 -25.63
CA TYR A 367 -15.88 -26.14 -25.38
C TYR A 367 -17.04 -26.00 -24.41
N CYS A 368 -16.79 -25.29 -23.31
CA CYS A 368 -17.81 -24.89 -22.37
C CYS A 368 -18.13 -23.40 -22.50
N TYR A 369 -19.35 -23.01 -22.13
CA TYR A 369 -19.71 -21.61 -22.00
C TYR A 369 -18.83 -20.98 -20.91
N TYR A 370 -17.97 -20.04 -21.31
CA TYR A 370 -17.16 -19.28 -20.37
C TYR A 370 -18.00 -18.18 -19.74
N ASN A 371 -18.54 -18.46 -18.55
CA ASN A 371 -19.39 -17.51 -17.86
C ASN A 371 -18.59 -16.69 -16.85
N LYS A 372 -17.97 -15.59 -17.32
CA LYS A 372 -17.41 -14.58 -16.41
C LYS A 372 -18.55 -13.65 -15.99
N ALA A 373 -19.26 -14.07 -14.94
CA ALA A 373 -20.46 -13.48 -14.34
C ALA A 373 -21.79 -13.88 -15.00
N ILE A 374 -22.38 -14.98 -14.49
CA ILE A 374 -23.84 -15.09 -14.50
C ILE A 374 -24.34 -14.00 -13.55
N ARG A 375 -25.35 -13.22 -13.94
CA ARG A 375 -26.07 -12.35 -13.01
C ARG A 375 -27.00 -13.13 -12.07
N GLU A 376 -27.12 -14.44 -12.27
CA GLU A 376 -27.98 -15.31 -11.50
C GLU A 376 -27.24 -15.84 -10.28
N ILE A 377 -27.92 -15.80 -9.13
CA ILE A 377 -27.50 -16.49 -7.93
C ILE A 377 -27.69 -17.99 -8.19
N VAL A 378 -26.61 -18.70 -8.50
CA VAL A 378 -26.63 -20.16 -8.63
C VAL A 378 -26.62 -20.75 -7.23
N TYR A 379 -27.78 -20.81 -6.59
CA TYR A 379 -27.98 -21.54 -5.34
C TYR A 379 -28.32 -22.99 -5.67
N ALA A 380 -27.49 -23.93 -5.20
CA ALA A 380 -27.86 -25.33 -5.09
C ALA A 380 -28.22 -25.60 -3.62
N PRO A 381 -29.34 -26.27 -3.32
CA PRO A 381 -29.65 -26.69 -1.96
C PRO A 381 -28.51 -27.52 -1.35
N PRO A 382 -28.21 -27.40 -0.05
CA PRO A 382 -27.22 -28.24 0.60
C PRO A 382 -27.61 -29.72 0.44
N THR A 383 -26.69 -30.56 -0.04
CA THR A 383 -26.92 -32.01 -0.18
C THR A 383 -26.80 -32.75 1.15
N HIS A 384 -26.37 -32.08 2.21
CA HIS A 384 -26.30 -32.61 3.56
C HIS A 384 -26.87 -31.55 4.51
N VAL A 385 -28.06 -31.83 5.04
CA VAL A 385 -28.67 -31.12 6.18
C VAL A 385 -28.43 -31.97 7.41
#